data_AF-E8V7S1-F1
#
_entry.id   AF-E8V7S1-F1
#
_cell.length_a   1.000
_cell.length_b   1.000
_cell.length_c   1.000
_cell.angle_alpha   90.00
_cell.angle_beta   90.00
_cell.angle_gamma   90.00
#
_symmetry.space_group_name_H-M   'P 1'
#
loop_
_entity.id
_entity.type
_entity.pdbx_description
1 polymer ?
#
loop_
_entity_poly.entity_id
_entity_poly.type
_entity_poly.pdbx_seq_one_letter_code
_entity_poly.pdbx_strand_id
1 'polypeptide(L)'
;MISRYQRFLFWILVGSSVLMAGYLIYLHQRVRSTAGTEGDDTPIAAPSSSQAESITFALAHDADGTITNTELSVALPGESAVRARALVERLLSDDALPRAEHPLPGGIAVEDVYLVNLPLTAPQRAGSESLGVPQLPSKAEDADPMTHASGELAVVNLRGSWADAHPSGIETETLTVLSIIGTLHANLPSISYVRFLVDGQQRATLAGHIDLARTYHSVDTANATHP
;
A
#
# COMPACT_ATOMS: atom_id res chain seq x y z
N MET A 1 65.89 25.98 -20.04
CA MET A 1 65.78 25.28 -21.34
C MET A 1 65.10 23.95 -21.09
N ILE A 2 63.82 23.82 -21.45
CA ILE A 2 63.07 22.57 -21.28
C ILE A 2 63.61 21.55 -22.30
N SER A 3 64.18 20.46 -21.78
CA SER A 3 64.74 19.38 -22.58
C SER A 3 63.69 18.85 -23.55
N ARG A 4 64.08 18.60 -24.80
CA ARG A 4 63.18 18.08 -25.83
C ARG A 4 62.45 16.82 -25.37
N TYR A 5 63.11 15.99 -24.56
CA TYR A 5 62.54 14.80 -23.93
C TYR A 5 61.39 15.13 -22.96
N GLN A 6 61.48 16.23 -22.20
CA GLN A 6 60.42 16.66 -21.30
C GLN A 6 59.18 17.15 -22.08
N ARG A 7 59.36 17.77 -23.26
CA ARG A 7 58.25 18.10 -24.16
C ARG A 7 57.58 16.83 -24.71
N PHE A 8 58.35 15.84 -25.14
CA PHE A 8 57.79 14.57 -25.60
C PHE A 8 57.03 13.84 -24.49
N LEU A 9 57.59 13.77 -23.27
CA LEU A 9 56.92 13.18 -22.10
C LEU A 9 55.62 13.91 -21.75
N PHE A 10 55.61 15.24 -21.83
CA PHE A 10 54.41 16.04 -21.58
C PHE A 10 53.30 15.74 -22.60
N TRP A 11 53.62 15.69 -23.89
CA TRP A 11 52.64 15.38 -24.93
C TRP A 11 52.11 13.94 -24.84
N ILE A 12 52.94 12.98 -24.44
CA ILE A 12 52.52 11.60 -24.18
C ILE A 12 51.55 11.55 -23.00
N LEU A 13 51.84 12.26 -21.91
CA LEU A 13 50.98 12.32 -20.73
C LEU A 13 49.62 12.95 -21.07
N VAL A 14 49.62 14.07 -21.80
CA VAL A 14 48.39 14.74 -22.25
C VAL A 14 47.58 13.81 -23.17
N GLY A 15 48.24 13.13 -24.12
CA GLY A 15 47.58 12.16 -25.00
C GLY A 15 46.92 11.02 -24.23
N SER A 16 47.60 10.45 -23.24
CA SER A 16 47.04 9.39 -22.39
C SER A 16 45.84 9.89 -21.57
N SER A 17 45.90 11.11 -21.04
CA SER A 17 44.80 11.71 -20.28
C SER A 17 43.55 11.92 -21.15
N VAL A 18 43.74 12.41 -22.39
CA VAL A 18 42.61 12.64 -23.32
C VAL A 18 42.02 11.32 -23.80
N LEU A 19 42.86 10.32 -24.06
CA LEU A 19 42.40 8.98 -24.46
C LEU A 19 41.58 8.34 -23.34
N MET A 20 42.02 8.44 -22.08
CA MET A 20 41.27 7.93 -20.93
C MET A 20 39.93 8.66 -20.77
N ALA A 21 39.90 9.98 -20.94
CA ALA A 21 38.66 10.76 -20.87
C ALA A 21 37.66 10.34 -21.98
N GLY A 22 38.14 10.17 -23.21
CA GLY A 22 37.32 9.69 -24.33
C GLY A 22 36.81 8.26 -24.11
N TYR A 23 37.65 7.38 -23.56
CA TYR A 23 37.26 6.01 -23.23
C TYR A 23 36.17 5.96 -22.15
N LEU A 24 36.27 6.81 -21.11
CA LEU A 24 35.23 6.94 -20.09
C LEU A 24 33.92 7.46 -20.68
N ILE A 25 33.96 8.46 -21.56
CA ILE A 25 32.75 8.97 -22.24
C ILE A 25 32.13 7.89 -23.14
N TYR A 26 32.95 7.14 -23.87
CA TYR A 26 32.50 6.04 -24.72
C TYR A 26 31.81 4.93 -23.92
N LEU A 27 32.38 4.54 -22.77
CA LEU A 27 31.75 3.60 -21.84
C LEU A 27 30.46 4.17 -21.23
N HIS A 28 30.46 5.46 -20.87
CA HIS A 28 29.30 6.12 -20.26
C HIS A 28 28.13 6.26 -21.24
N GLN A 29 28.42 6.45 -22.53
CA GLN A 29 27.40 6.45 -23.58
C GLN A 29 26.84 5.05 -23.82
N ARG A 30 27.70 4.02 -23.81
CA ARG A 30 27.29 2.62 -24.03
C ARG A 30 26.35 2.10 -22.94
N VAL A 31 26.54 2.52 -21.68
CA VAL A 31 25.66 2.15 -20.56
C VAL A 31 24.31 2.88 -20.64
N ARG A 32 24.28 4.15 -21.06
CA ARG A 32 23.02 4.90 -21.23
C ARG A 32 22.12 4.37 -22.34
N SER A 33 22.68 3.79 -23.41
CA SER A 33 21.88 3.11 -24.45
C SER A 33 21.32 1.75 -24.01
N THR A 34 21.80 1.19 -22.90
CA THR A 34 21.25 -0.03 -22.29
C THR A 34 20.31 0.29 -21.12
N ALA A 35 20.42 1.47 -20.49
CA ALA A 35 19.58 1.93 -19.38
C ALA A 35 18.20 2.51 -19.82
N GLY A 36 17.55 1.84 -20.80
CA GLY A 36 16.12 2.01 -21.10
C GLY A 36 15.23 0.94 -20.44
N THR A 37 15.84 -0.07 -19.82
CA THR A 37 15.17 -1.15 -19.11
C THR A 37 16.16 -1.61 -18.03
N GLU A 38 15.72 -1.68 -16.77
CA GLU A 38 16.44 -2.17 -15.56
C GLU A 38 17.21 -1.13 -14.71
N GLY A 39 16.60 -0.80 -13.56
CA GLY A 39 17.22 -0.72 -12.23
C GLY A 39 18.30 0.34 -11.96
N ASP A 40 17.89 1.54 -11.55
CA ASP A 40 18.76 2.58 -11.00
C ASP A 40 19.06 2.31 -9.51
N ASP A 41 20.18 1.65 -9.22
CA ASP A 41 20.77 1.49 -7.88
C ASP A 41 21.84 2.58 -7.63
N THR A 42 21.40 3.82 -7.36
CA THR A 42 22.23 4.81 -6.65
C THR A 42 21.51 5.40 -5.43
N PRO A 43 22.16 5.54 -4.25
CA PRO A 43 21.44 5.56 -2.96
C PRO A 43 20.96 6.94 -2.48
N ILE A 44 21.08 8.01 -3.27
CA ILE A 44 20.69 9.37 -2.86
C ILE A 44 20.01 10.15 -4.00
N ALA A 45 19.09 9.49 -4.71
CA ALA A 45 18.09 10.23 -5.49
C ALA A 45 17.03 10.78 -4.51
N ALA A 46 16.76 12.08 -4.56
CA ALA A 46 15.59 12.64 -3.88
C ALA A 46 14.34 11.91 -4.40
N PRO A 47 13.43 11.45 -3.52
CA PRO A 47 12.27 10.67 -3.95
C PRO A 47 11.53 11.45 -5.04
N SER A 48 11.39 10.81 -6.19
CA SER A 48 10.75 11.36 -7.38
C SER A 48 9.43 12.01 -6.96
N SER A 49 9.28 13.29 -7.32
CA SER A 49 8.08 14.07 -7.02
C SER A 49 6.83 13.25 -7.39
N SER A 50 6.06 12.87 -6.38
CA SER A 50 4.69 12.42 -6.51
C SER A 50 3.93 13.45 -7.34
N GLN A 51 3.63 13.15 -8.60
CA GLN A 51 2.76 13.99 -9.40
C GLN A 51 1.39 13.99 -8.72
N ALA A 52 0.79 15.16 -8.54
CA ALA A 52 -0.52 15.25 -7.89
C ALA A 52 -1.55 14.48 -8.74
N GLU A 53 -2.11 13.41 -8.18
CA GLU A 53 -3.12 12.56 -8.81
C GLU A 53 -4.47 12.88 -8.16
N SER A 54 -5.54 12.90 -8.97
CA SER A 54 -6.90 13.01 -8.45
C SER A 54 -7.32 11.67 -7.88
N ILE A 55 -7.53 11.61 -6.57
CA ILE A 55 -7.94 10.41 -5.84
C ILE A 55 -9.31 10.62 -5.21
N THR A 56 -10.05 9.51 -5.07
CA THR A 56 -11.42 9.54 -4.57
C THR A 56 -11.44 9.11 -3.11
N PHE A 57 -11.88 9.98 -2.21
CA PHE A 57 -12.12 9.65 -0.81
C PHE A 57 -13.60 9.40 -0.57
N ALA A 58 -13.93 8.31 0.12
CA ALA A 58 -15.27 8.00 0.54
C ALA A 58 -15.51 8.63 1.93
N LEU A 59 -16.07 9.82 1.97
CA LEU A 59 -16.26 10.61 3.20
C LEU A 59 -17.59 10.26 3.88
N ALA A 60 -17.54 9.99 5.18
CA ALA A 60 -18.70 9.70 6.00
C ALA A 60 -19.43 10.98 6.45
N HIS A 61 -20.77 10.92 6.48
CA HIS A 61 -21.64 12.03 6.90
C HIS A 61 -22.57 11.53 8.01
N ASP A 62 -22.32 11.95 9.26
CA ASP A 62 -23.08 11.47 10.43
C ASP A 62 -24.51 12.04 10.50
N ALA A 63 -24.80 13.13 9.79
CA ALA A 63 -26.11 13.77 9.83
C ALA A 63 -27.21 12.95 9.14
N ASP A 64 -26.83 12.20 8.11
CA ASP A 64 -27.72 11.47 7.22
C ASP A 64 -27.30 10.00 7.01
N GLY A 65 -26.20 9.57 7.63
CA GLY A 65 -25.73 8.20 7.61
C GLY A 65 -25.16 7.75 6.27
N THR A 66 -24.72 8.71 5.45
CA THR A 66 -24.30 8.45 4.06
C THR A 66 -22.79 8.52 3.89
N ILE A 67 -22.31 7.97 2.77
CA ILE A 67 -20.92 8.06 2.33
C ILE A 67 -20.90 8.70 0.96
N THR A 68 -20.11 9.75 0.78
CA THR A 68 -20.00 10.47 -0.49
C THR A 68 -18.58 10.40 -1.04
N ASN A 69 -18.48 10.16 -2.35
CA ASN A 69 -17.20 10.12 -3.04
C ASN A 69 -16.75 11.54 -3.40
N THR A 70 -15.64 11.99 -2.82
CA THR A 70 -15.05 13.31 -3.03
C THR A 70 -13.68 13.18 -3.66
N GLU A 71 -13.46 13.84 -4.80
CA GLU A 71 -12.15 13.86 -5.45
C GLU A 71 -11.23 14.91 -4.83
N LEU A 72 -10.02 14.49 -4.45
CA LEU A 72 -8.97 15.37 -3.93
C LEU A 72 -7.68 15.14 -4.70
N SER A 73 -6.95 16.21 -5.01
CA SER A 73 -5.64 16.10 -5.65
C SER A 73 -4.57 15.91 -4.58
N VAL A 74 -3.94 14.73 -4.55
CA VAL A 74 -2.91 14.39 -3.57
C VAL A 74 -1.71 13.76 -4.28
N ALA A 75 -0.54 14.11 -3.79
CA ALA A 75 0.71 13.57 -4.26
C ALA A 75 0.97 12.25 -3.52
N LEU A 76 0.70 11.11 -4.18
CA LEU A 76 0.81 9.79 -3.56
C LEU A 76 2.06 8.99 -3.99
N PRO A 77 2.52 8.05 -3.16
CA PRO A 77 3.55 7.08 -3.52
C PRO A 77 3.13 6.18 -4.69
N GLY A 78 4.12 5.69 -5.44
CA GLY A 78 3.90 4.73 -6.53
C GLY A 78 3.66 3.29 -6.09
N GLU A 79 4.16 2.90 -4.91
CA GLU A 79 3.99 1.55 -4.37
C GLU A 79 2.59 1.37 -3.75
N SER A 80 1.89 0.29 -4.12
CA SER A 80 0.49 0.06 -3.74
C SER A 80 0.26 0.00 -2.23
N ALA A 81 1.13 -0.68 -1.47
CA ALA A 81 0.98 -0.80 -0.02
C ALA A 81 1.20 0.55 0.71
N VAL A 82 2.24 1.29 0.32
CA VAL A 82 2.52 2.62 0.87
C VAL A 82 1.43 3.62 0.47
N ARG A 83 0.92 3.49 -0.75
CA ARG A 83 -0.24 4.26 -1.24
C ARG A 83 -1.50 3.97 -0.43
N ALA A 84 -1.82 2.69 -0.19
CA ALA A 84 -2.97 2.28 0.63
C ALA A 84 -2.90 2.88 2.03
N ARG A 85 -1.74 2.79 2.66
CA ARG A 85 -1.51 3.41 3.97
C ARG A 85 -1.71 4.93 3.93
N ALA A 86 -1.10 5.62 2.97
CA ALA A 86 -1.20 7.07 2.84
C ALA A 86 -2.65 7.53 2.61
N LEU A 87 -3.45 6.76 1.86
CA LEU A 87 -4.87 7.01 1.66
C LEU A 87 -5.66 6.93 2.97
N VAL A 88 -5.52 5.83 3.71
CA VAL A 88 -6.26 5.65 4.97
C VAL A 88 -5.81 6.67 6.03
N GLU A 89 -4.51 6.94 6.12
CA GLU A 89 -3.97 7.94 7.03
C GLU A 89 -4.49 9.34 6.70
N ARG A 90 -4.56 9.69 5.41
CA ARG A 90 -5.13 10.98 4.98
C ARG A 90 -6.61 11.09 5.30
N LEU A 91 -7.40 10.04 5.02
CA LEU A 91 -8.84 9.99 5.32
C LEU A 91 -9.09 10.25 6.81
N LEU A 92 -8.47 9.46 7.68
CA LEU A 92 -8.67 9.56 9.13
C LEU A 92 -8.12 10.86 9.72
N SER A 93 -7.10 11.46 9.08
CA SER A 93 -6.61 12.78 9.46
C SER A 93 -7.59 13.91 9.10
N ASP A 94 -8.36 13.75 8.01
CA ASP A 94 -9.39 14.70 7.61
C ASP A 94 -10.60 14.62 8.55
N ASP A 95 -11.02 13.39 8.90
CA ASP A 95 -12.09 13.11 9.86
C ASP A 95 -11.76 13.58 11.30
N ALA A 96 -10.47 13.75 11.62
CA ALA A 96 -10.02 14.30 12.90
C ALA A 96 -10.16 15.84 13.00
N LEU A 97 -10.46 16.52 11.89
CA LEU A 97 -10.58 17.98 11.90
C LEU A 97 -11.91 18.42 12.55
N PRO A 98 -11.96 19.58 13.23
CA PRO A 98 -13.19 20.08 13.85
C PRO A 98 -14.34 20.37 12.87
N ARG A 99 -14.07 20.35 11.56
CA ARG A 99 -15.04 20.60 10.50
C ARG A 99 -15.54 19.29 9.85
N ALA A 100 -14.99 18.15 10.21
CA ALA A 100 -15.40 16.87 9.66
C ALA A 100 -16.89 16.63 9.93
N GLU A 101 -17.59 16.11 8.93
CA GLU A 101 -18.99 15.68 9.07
C GLU A 101 -19.10 14.31 9.78
N HIS A 102 -17.96 13.68 10.04
CA HIS A 102 -17.77 12.47 10.83
C HIS A 102 -16.59 12.67 11.81
N PRO A 103 -16.79 13.32 12.98
CA PRO A 103 -15.70 13.70 13.87
C PRO A 103 -15.07 12.49 14.56
N LEU A 104 -13.81 12.23 14.23
CA LEU A 104 -12.99 11.15 14.80
C LEU A 104 -11.94 11.69 15.79
N PRO A 105 -11.40 10.83 16.68
CA PRO A 105 -10.37 11.27 17.60
C PRO A 105 -9.10 11.58 16.82
N GLY A 106 -8.47 12.71 17.14
CA GLY A 106 -7.22 13.10 16.53
C GLY A 106 -6.04 12.21 16.95
N GLY A 107 -4.96 12.30 16.18
CA GLY A 107 -3.73 11.54 16.42
C GLY A 107 -3.46 10.54 15.30
N ILE A 108 -2.48 9.67 15.51
CA ILE A 108 -2.10 8.64 14.54
C ILE A 108 -3.06 7.47 14.70
N ALA A 109 -3.91 7.25 13.69
CA ALA A 109 -4.91 6.18 13.71
C ALA A 109 -4.39 4.87 13.10
N VAL A 110 -3.61 4.97 12.03
CA VAL A 110 -3.10 3.83 11.26
C VAL A 110 -1.68 3.51 11.72
N GLU A 111 -1.43 2.26 12.08
CA GLU A 111 -0.08 1.75 12.30
C GLU A 111 0.55 1.31 10.99
N ASP A 112 -0.11 0.39 10.26
CA ASP A 112 0.35 -0.11 8.96
C ASP A 112 -0.81 -0.60 8.09
N VAL A 113 -0.58 -0.70 6.78
CA VAL A 113 -1.48 -1.38 5.83
C VAL A 113 -0.66 -2.37 5.02
N TYR A 114 -1.06 -3.64 5.06
CA TYR A 114 -0.40 -4.73 4.34
C TYR A 114 -1.29 -5.21 3.19
N LEU A 115 -0.70 -5.48 2.03
CA LEU A 115 -1.40 -6.11 0.92
C LEU A 115 -0.94 -7.57 0.81
N VAL A 116 -1.89 -8.48 0.73
CA VAL A 116 -1.65 -9.92 0.66
C VAL A 116 -2.36 -10.50 -0.56
N ASN A 117 -1.62 -11.13 -1.46
CA ASN A 117 -2.18 -11.76 -2.64
C ASN A 117 -2.98 -13.01 -2.25
N LEU A 118 -4.14 -13.18 -2.88
CA LEU A 118 -5.03 -14.32 -2.70
C LEU A 118 -4.97 -15.25 -3.93
N PRO A 119 -5.17 -16.57 -3.75
CA PRO A 119 -5.55 -17.24 -2.51
C PRO A 119 -4.39 -17.40 -1.52
N LEU A 120 -4.71 -17.43 -0.22
CA LEU A 120 -3.75 -17.79 0.84
C LEU A 120 -3.33 -19.25 0.64
N THR A 121 -2.30 -19.47 -0.16
CA THR A 121 -1.82 -20.81 -0.45
C THR A 121 -1.01 -21.30 0.75
N ALA A 122 -1.58 -22.22 1.53
CA ALA A 122 -0.80 -22.92 2.55
C ALA A 122 0.40 -23.61 1.84
N PRO A 123 1.61 -23.60 2.43
CA PRO A 123 2.75 -24.26 1.82
C PRO A 123 2.42 -25.74 1.62
N GLN A 124 2.28 -26.14 0.35
CA GLN A 124 2.14 -27.54 -0.03
C GLN A 124 3.35 -28.27 0.55
N ARG A 125 3.14 -29.19 1.50
CA ARG A 125 4.24 -30.07 1.94
C ARG A 125 4.71 -30.84 0.72
N ALA A 126 5.83 -30.42 0.14
CA ALA A 126 6.51 -31.14 -0.91
C ALA A 126 6.97 -32.48 -0.32
N GLY A 127 6.28 -33.57 -0.66
CA GLY A 127 6.64 -34.92 -0.23
C GLY A 127 5.56 -35.61 0.61
N SER A 128 4.48 -36.01 -0.04
CA SER A 128 3.86 -37.29 0.30
C SER A 128 3.57 -38.00 -1.01
N GLU A 129 4.61 -38.64 -1.55
CA GLU A 129 4.44 -39.65 -2.58
C GLU A 129 3.37 -40.65 -2.10
N SER A 130 2.43 -40.88 -3.00
CA SER A 130 1.28 -41.74 -2.83
C SER A 130 1.68 -43.14 -2.34
N LEU A 131 1.33 -43.45 -1.10
CA LEU A 131 1.13 -44.81 -0.62
C LEU A 131 -0.33 -44.97 -0.20
N GLY A 132 -1.22 -44.98 -1.21
CA GLY A 132 -2.51 -45.69 -1.22
C GLY A 132 -3.30 -45.79 0.09
N VAL A 133 -3.49 -44.69 0.82
CA VAL A 133 -4.53 -44.62 1.86
C VAL A 133 -5.75 -43.97 1.20
N PRO A 134 -6.96 -44.56 1.29
CA PRO A 134 -8.18 -43.89 0.87
C PRO A 134 -8.27 -42.55 1.60
N GLN A 135 -8.06 -41.46 0.87
CA GLN A 135 -8.19 -40.12 1.40
C GLN A 135 -9.68 -39.93 1.71
N LEU A 136 -10.05 -40.07 2.98
CA LEU A 136 -11.35 -39.61 3.46
C LEU A 136 -11.52 -38.17 2.95
N PRO A 137 -12.71 -37.77 2.46
CA PRO A 137 -12.96 -36.38 2.15
C PRO A 137 -12.66 -35.57 3.41
N SER A 138 -11.52 -34.89 3.44
CA SER A 138 -11.20 -33.89 4.43
C SER A 138 -12.29 -32.86 4.29
N LYS A 139 -13.21 -32.86 5.25
CA LYS A 139 -14.33 -31.94 5.38
C LYS A 139 -13.87 -30.54 4.95
N ALA A 140 -14.14 -30.19 3.69
CA ALA A 140 -13.85 -28.89 3.08
C ALA A 140 -14.90 -27.86 3.52
N GLU A 141 -15.44 -28.05 4.72
CA GLU A 141 -16.59 -27.34 5.26
C GLU A 141 -16.16 -26.27 6.27
N ASP A 142 -14.89 -26.27 6.67
CA ASP A 142 -14.24 -25.20 7.46
C ASP A 142 -13.00 -24.64 6.72
N ALA A 143 -13.04 -24.59 5.38
CA ALA A 143 -12.02 -23.89 4.62
C ALA A 143 -12.19 -22.38 4.84
N ASP A 144 -11.13 -21.71 5.32
CA ASP A 144 -11.08 -20.25 5.46
C ASP A 144 -11.59 -19.63 4.13
N PRO A 145 -12.58 -18.71 4.14
CA PRO A 145 -13.13 -18.12 2.93
C PRO A 145 -12.06 -17.53 2.01
N MET A 146 -10.89 -17.16 2.53
CA MET A 146 -9.76 -16.68 1.73
C MET A 146 -9.04 -17.77 0.88
N THR A 147 -9.31 -19.05 1.09
CA THR A 147 -8.63 -20.17 0.38
C THR A 147 -9.06 -20.26 -1.09
N HIS A 148 -10.27 -19.81 -1.41
CA HIS A 148 -10.83 -19.76 -2.77
C HIS A 148 -10.99 -18.33 -3.30
N ALA A 149 -10.62 -17.34 -2.49
CA ALA A 149 -10.70 -15.94 -2.87
C ALA A 149 -9.62 -15.59 -3.90
N SER A 150 -9.98 -14.70 -4.82
CA SER A 150 -9.08 -14.13 -5.84
C SER A 150 -8.90 -12.64 -5.56
N GLY A 151 -7.76 -12.08 -5.95
CA GLY A 151 -7.43 -10.66 -5.78
C GLY A 151 -6.45 -10.40 -4.63
N GLU A 152 -6.52 -9.23 -4.03
CA GLU A 152 -5.69 -8.87 -2.87
C GLU A 152 -6.55 -8.65 -1.61
N LEU A 153 -5.98 -9.03 -0.47
CA LEU A 153 -6.47 -8.72 0.87
C LEU A 153 -5.67 -7.55 1.43
N ALA A 154 -6.33 -6.44 1.73
CA ALA A 154 -5.75 -5.35 2.50
C ALA A 154 -5.97 -5.61 3.99
N VAL A 155 -4.88 -5.72 4.75
CA VAL A 155 -4.90 -5.81 6.21
C VAL A 155 -4.56 -4.44 6.77
N VAL A 156 -5.56 -3.75 7.30
CA VAL A 156 -5.45 -2.42 7.90
C VAL A 156 -5.21 -2.58 9.40
N ASN A 157 -4.01 -2.25 9.86
CA ASN A 157 -3.65 -2.28 11.27
C ASN A 157 -3.80 -0.88 11.89
N LEU A 158 -4.73 -0.76 12.84
CA LEU A 158 -5.03 0.47 13.57
C LEU A 158 -4.30 0.50 14.91
N ARG A 159 -4.01 1.69 15.43
CA ARG A 159 -3.42 1.85 16.76
C ARG A 159 -4.49 1.66 17.84
N GLY A 160 -4.19 0.89 18.88
CA GLY A 160 -5.08 0.65 20.01
C GLY A 160 -5.45 1.93 20.74
N SER A 161 -4.52 2.85 20.91
CA SER A 161 -4.80 4.16 21.52
C SER A 161 -5.85 4.98 20.78
N TRP A 162 -5.92 4.83 19.45
CA TRP A 162 -6.93 5.50 18.63
C TRP A 162 -8.26 4.73 18.68
N ALA A 163 -8.21 3.40 18.57
CA ALA A 163 -9.39 2.54 18.67
C ALA A 163 -10.09 2.68 20.03
N ASP A 164 -9.34 2.83 21.12
CA ASP A 164 -9.89 3.01 22.47
C ASP A 164 -10.46 4.42 22.70
N ALA A 165 -10.01 5.40 21.92
CA ALA A 165 -10.53 6.77 21.93
C ALA A 165 -11.68 6.98 20.92
N HIS A 166 -12.00 5.97 20.11
CA HIS A 166 -13.01 6.06 19.06
C HIS A 166 -14.41 6.26 19.66
N PRO A 167 -15.23 7.19 19.14
CA PRO A 167 -16.60 7.40 19.59
C PRO A 167 -17.44 6.15 19.39
N SER A 168 -17.95 5.59 20.48
CA SER A 168 -18.86 4.45 20.41
C SER A 168 -20.21 4.86 19.81
N GLY A 169 -20.67 4.10 18.82
CA GLY A 169 -21.95 4.29 18.16
C GLY A 169 -22.08 3.35 16.97
N ILE A 170 -23.23 2.71 16.81
CA ILE A 170 -23.44 1.73 15.72
C ILE A 170 -23.18 2.37 14.36
N GLU A 171 -23.77 3.54 14.12
CA GLU A 171 -23.65 4.27 12.87
C GLU A 171 -22.25 4.84 12.69
N THR A 172 -21.71 5.50 13.71
CA THR A 172 -20.34 6.06 13.68
C THR A 172 -19.29 4.98 13.40
N GLU A 173 -19.28 3.86 14.13
CA GLU A 173 -18.34 2.76 13.89
C GLU A 173 -18.50 2.15 12.49
N THR A 174 -19.74 2.02 12.02
CA THR A 174 -20.03 1.48 10.69
C THR A 174 -19.53 2.41 9.59
N LEU A 175 -19.81 3.71 9.70
CA LEU A 175 -19.37 4.72 8.76
C LEU A 175 -17.84 4.82 8.71
N THR A 176 -17.14 4.73 9.85
CA THR A 176 -15.67 4.68 9.88
C THR A 176 -15.13 3.48 9.09
N VAL A 177 -15.68 2.28 9.30
CA VAL A 177 -15.20 1.08 8.61
C VAL A 177 -15.51 1.15 7.10
N LEU A 178 -16.70 1.64 6.74
CA LEU A 178 -17.11 1.78 5.36
C LEU A 178 -16.36 2.89 4.61
N SER A 179 -16.03 4.02 5.25
CA SER A 179 -15.23 5.08 4.63
C SER A 179 -13.83 4.57 4.25
N ILE A 180 -13.22 3.77 5.11
CA ILE A 180 -11.94 3.10 4.83
C ILE A 180 -12.10 2.12 3.65
N ILE A 181 -13.11 1.27 3.67
CA ILE A 181 -13.36 0.29 2.60
C ILE A 181 -13.62 0.98 1.25
N GLY A 182 -14.50 1.97 1.22
CA GLY A 182 -14.85 2.70 0.00
C GLY A 182 -13.66 3.45 -0.59
N THR A 183 -12.83 4.07 0.26
CA THR A 183 -11.60 4.74 -0.16
C THR A 183 -10.59 3.75 -0.74
N LEU A 184 -10.40 2.58 -0.13
CA LEU A 184 -9.52 1.54 -0.68
C LEU A 184 -10.07 1.00 -2.01
N HIS A 185 -11.38 0.73 -2.09
CA HIS A 185 -12.03 0.24 -3.31
C HIS A 185 -11.87 1.22 -4.48
N ALA A 186 -12.11 2.52 -4.25
CA ALA A 186 -12.10 3.52 -5.32
C ALA A 186 -10.71 3.76 -5.92
N ASN A 187 -9.63 3.60 -5.13
CA ASN A 187 -8.27 3.93 -5.56
C ASN A 187 -7.39 2.70 -5.86
N LEU A 188 -7.74 1.53 -5.32
CA LEU A 188 -6.96 0.31 -5.41
C LEU A 188 -7.88 -0.87 -5.77
N PRO A 189 -8.35 -0.95 -7.03
CA PRO A 189 -9.35 -1.95 -7.44
C PRO A 189 -8.84 -3.40 -7.41
N SER A 190 -7.53 -3.62 -7.21
CA SER A 190 -6.96 -4.95 -6.98
C SER A 190 -7.30 -5.51 -5.59
N ILE A 191 -7.59 -4.64 -4.62
CA ILE A 191 -8.06 -5.02 -3.28
C ILE A 191 -9.49 -5.52 -3.40
N SER A 192 -9.68 -6.82 -3.20
CA SER A 192 -10.99 -7.48 -3.21
C SER A 192 -11.54 -7.66 -1.79
N TYR A 193 -10.66 -7.66 -0.79
CA TYR A 193 -11.00 -7.90 0.60
C TYR A 193 -10.26 -6.95 1.53
N VAL A 194 -10.89 -6.57 2.65
CA VAL A 194 -10.31 -5.73 3.69
C VAL A 194 -10.48 -6.43 5.04
N ARG A 195 -9.42 -6.48 5.84
CA ARG A 195 -9.43 -7.00 7.22
C ARG A 195 -8.80 -5.98 8.15
N PHE A 196 -9.36 -5.84 9.34
CA PHE A 196 -8.89 -4.89 10.34
C PHE A 196 -8.14 -5.62 11.46
N LEU A 197 -7.06 -5.00 11.94
CA LEU A 197 -6.31 -5.38 13.12
C LEU A 197 -6.16 -4.15 14.03
N VAL A 198 -5.91 -4.39 15.32
CA VAL A 198 -5.58 -3.34 16.29
C VAL A 198 -4.32 -3.75 17.03
N ASP A 199 -3.27 -2.91 16.96
CA ASP A 199 -1.93 -3.19 17.48
C ASP A 199 -1.39 -4.58 17.02
N GLY A 200 -1.67 -4.92 15.76
CA GLY A 200 -1.28 -6.18 15.12
C GLY A 200 -2.06 -7.41 15.59
N GLN A 201 -3.09 -7.25 16.43
CA GLN A 201 -3.94 -8.34 16.91
C GLN A 201 -5.36 -8.23 16.35
N GLN A 202 -6.03 -9.37 16.21
CA GLN A 202 -7.45 -9.39 15.88
C GLN A 202 -8.25 -8.90 17.09
N ARG A 203 -9.13 -7.92 16.87
CA ARG A 203 -10.04 -7.40 17.87
C ARG A 203 -11.47 -7.76 17.47
N ALA A 204 -12.34 -8.02 18.44
CA ALA A 204 -13.74 -8.37 18.15
C ALA A 204 -14.53 -7.17 17.61
N THR A 205 -14.37 -5.99 18.21
CA THR A 205 -15.08 -4.78 17.81
C THR A 205 -14.21 -3.54 17.89
N LEU A 206 -14.58 -2.47 17.17
CA LEU A 206 -13.87 -1.20 17.23
C LEU A 206 -14.11 -0.52 18.59
N ALA A 207 -15.33 -0.06 18.82
CA ALA A 207 -15.76 0.59 20.06
C ALA A 207 -17.01 -0.07 20.68
N GLY A 208 -17.46 -1.21 20.15
CA GLY A 208 -18.47 -2.06 20.77
C GLY A 208 -19.53 -2.61 19.81
N HIS A 209 -19.61 -2.09 18.59
CA HIS A 209 -20.73 -2.40 17.69
C HIS A 209 -20.32 -3.07 16.39
N ILE A 210 -19.31 -2.55 15.69
CA ILE A 210 -18.89 -3.12 14.41
C ILE A 210 -17.96 -4.33 14.65
N ASP A 211 -18.21 -5.45 13.98
CA ASP A 211 -17.39 -6.67 14.10
C ASP A 211 -16.10 -6.59 13.27
N LEU A 212 -14.95 -6.42 13.93
CA LEU A 212 -13.64 -6.37 13.25
C LEU A 212 -13.02 -7.75 13.04
N ALA A 213 -13.59 -8.83 13.60
CA ALA A 213 -13.01 -10.17 13.47
C ALA A 213 -13.22 -10.76 12.07
N ARG A 214 -14.22 -10.28 11.32
CA ARG A 214 -14.50 -10.74 9.96
C ARG A 214 -13.69 -10.02 8.90
N THR A 215 -13.58 -10.66 7.74
CA THR A 215 -13.10 -10.02 6.51
C THR A 215 -14.27 -9.36 5.78
N TYR A 216 -14.06 -8.16 5.28
CA TYR A 216 -15.00 -7.38 4.50
C TYR A 216 -14.69 -7.46 3.01
N HIS A 217 -15.72 -7.39 2.17
CA HIS A 217 -15.52 -7.21 0.74
C HIS A 217 -15.22 -5.74 0.45
N SER A 218 -14.27 -5.52 -0.45
CA SER A 218 -14.04 -4.21 -1.04
C SER A 218 -15.19 -3.88 -1.99
N VAL A 219 -15.98 -2.85 -1.66
CA VAL A 219 -17.17 -2.45 -2.42
C VAL A 219 -17.26 -0.92 -2.50
N ASP A 220 -17.98 -0.41 -3.50
CA ASP A 220 -18.33 1.00 -3.57
C ASP A 220 -19.39 1.33 -2.50
N THR A 221 -18.93 1.86 -1.37
CA THR A 221 -19.79 2.15 -0.21
C THR A 221 -20.68 3.38 -0.40
N ALA A 222 -20.39 4.26 -1.37
CA ALA A 222 -21.23 5.41 -1.66
C ALA A 222 -22.50 5.05 -2.45
N ASN A 223 -22.43 3.97 -3.25
CA ASN A 223 -23.55 3.46 -4.04
C ASN A 223 -24.13 2.14 -3.51
N ALA A 224 -23.50 1.53 -2.51
CA ALA A 224 -24.01 0.32 -1.88
C ALA A 224 -25.26 0.67 -1.05
N THR A 225 -26.40 0.11 -1.41
CA THR A 225 -27.59 0.14 -0.56
C THR A 225 -27.27 -0.61 0.75
N HIS A 226 -27.15 0.13 1.86
CA HIS A 226 -26.91 -0.47 3.16
C HIS A 226 -28.12 -1.35 3.57
N PRO A 227 -27.92 -2.63 3.92
CA PRO A 227 -28.99 -3.52 4.39
C PRO A 227 -29.45 -3.19 5.81
#